data_AF-J9EHY0-F1
#
_entry.id   AF-J9EHY0-F1
#
_cell.length_a   1.000
_cell.length_b   1.000
_cell.length_c   1.000
_cell.angle_alpha   90.00
_cell.angle_beta   90.00
_cell.angle_gamma   90.00
#
_symmetry.space_group_name_H-M   'P 1'
#
loop_
_entity.id
_entity.type
_entity.pdbx_description
1 polymer ?
#
loop_
_entity_poly.entity_id
_entity_poly.type
_entity_poly.pdbx_seq_one_letter_code
_entity_poly.pdbx_strand_id
1 'polypeptide(L)' 'MENISNFLDAIKSYGVPEISCFQTVDLYENKQCYKVIECLRALAAVAQSKNAPVPFPSWVVKLSQGRPRFFRNQ' A
#
# COMPACT_ATOMS: atom_id res chain seq x y z
N MET A 1 -1.51 21.36 1.51
CA MET A 1 -0.39 20.47 1.14
C MET A 1 0.08 19.63 2.34
N GLU A 2 0.24 20.23 3.52
CA GLU A 2 0.69 19.55 4.74
C GLU A 2 -0.07 18.26 5.10
N ASN A 3 -1.41 18.25 5.04
CA ASN A 3 -2.21 17.04 5.29
C ASN A 3 -1.86 15.87 4.35
N ILE A 4 -1.56 16.17 3.09
CA ILE A 4 -1.19 15.17 2.10
C ILE A 4 0.22 14.64 2.40
N SER A 5 1.15 15.53 2.76
CA SER A 5 2.49 15.13 3.19
C SER A 5 2.45 14.24 4.43
N ASN A 6 1.66 14.62 5.45
CA ASN A 6 1.49 13.81 6.67
C ASN A 6 0.91 12.42 6.36
N PHE A 7 -0.04 12.32 5.43
CA PHE A 7 -0.54 11.03 4.95
C PHE A 7 0.56 10.20 4.27
N LEU A 8 1.32 10.81 3.35
CA LEU A 8 2.40 10.14 2.62
C LEU A 8 3.48 9.60 3.58
N ASP A 9 3.86 10.36 4.60
CA ASP A 9 4.83 9.92 5.61
C ASP A 9 4.28 8.78 6.49
N ALA A 10 2.99 8.84 6.83
CA ALA A 10 2.33 7.77 7.58
C ALA A 10 2.26 6.46 6.78
N ILE A 11 1.92 6.49 5.48
CA ILE A 11 1.85 5.26 4.69
C ILE A 11 3.23 4.67 4.37
N LYS A 12 4.26 5.51 4.22
CA LYS A 12 5.65 5.07 4.06
C LYS A 12 6.12 4.32 5.30
N SER A 13 5.91 4.90 6.49
CA SER A 13 6.22 4.23 7.76
C SER A 13 5.34 3.00 8.01
N TYR A 14 4.13 2.98 7.46
CA TYR A 14 3.26 1.80 7.45
C TYR A 14 3.76 0.69 6.52
N GLY A 15 4.74 0.94 5.65
CA GLY A 15 5.38 -0.08 4.79
C GLY A 15 4.89 -0.08 3.34
N VAL A 16 4.17 0.96 2.91
CA VAL A 16 3.92 1.18 1.48
C VAL A 16 5.24 1.61 0.83
N PRO A 17 5.65 0.97 -0.28
CA PRO A 17 6.89 1.34 -0.95
C PRO A 17 6.77 2.72 -1.59
N GLU A 18 7.85 3.50 -1.55
CA GLU A 18 7.88 4.89 -2.02
C GLU A 18 7.53 5.02 -3.51
N ILE A 19 7.89 4.02 -4.33
CA ILE A 19 7.54 3.98 -5.77
C ILE A 19 6.03 3.95 -6.03
N SER A 20 5.26 3.46 -5.06
CA SER A 20 3.79 3.40 -5.13
C SER A 20 3.14 4.63 -4.49
N CYS A 21 3.92 5.56 -3.93
CA CYS A 21 3.40 6.81 -3.37
C CYS A 21 3.21 7.86 -4.46
N PHE A 22 2.15 8.67 -4.34
CA PHE A 22 1.94 9.84 -5.19
C PHE A 22 2.61 11.08 -4.60
N GLN A 23 2.72 12.15 -5.37
CA GLN A 23 3.23 13.44 -4.88
C GLN A 23 2.09 14.41 -4.58
N THR A 24 2.32 15.37 -3.69
CA THR A 24 1.30 16.32 -3.26
C THR A 24 0.60 17.06 -4.42
N VAL A 25 1.35 17.38 -5.48
CA VAL A 25 0.81 18.02 -6.70
C VAL A 25 -0.14 17.12 -7.49
N ASP A 26 0.04 15.79 -7.43
CA ASP A 26 -0.77 14.82 -8.17
C ASP A 26 -2.23 14.88 -7.72
N LEU A 27 -2.44 15.08 -6.42
CA LEU A 27 -3.75 15.21 -5.79
C LEU A 27 -4.21 16.67 -5.69
N TYR A 28 -3.36 17.58 -5.21
CA TYR A 28 -3.74 18.97 -4.93
C TYR A 28 -4.07 19.77 -6.19
N GLU A 29 -3.29 19.57 -7.27
CA GLU A 29 -3.51 20.25 -8.55
C GLU A 29 -4.20 19.35 -9.60
N ASN A 30 -4.66 18.17 -9.17
CA ASN A 30 -5.31 17.18 -10.04
C ASN A 30 -4.49 16.84 -11.31
N LYS A 31 -3.17 16.72 -11.17
CA LYS A 31 -2.28 16.38 -12.29
C LYS A 31 -2.37 14.89 -12.64
N GLN A 32 -2.38 14.03 -11.62
CA GLN A 32 -2.23 12.58 -11.80
C GLN A 32 -3.06 11.78 -10.78
N CYS A 33 -4.40 11.94 -10.80
CA CYS A 33 -5.29 11.21 -9.90
C CYS A 33 -5.15 9.68 -9.96
N TYR A 34 -4.76 9.12 -11.10
CA TYR A 34 -4.52 7.67 -11.23
C TYR A 34 -3.45 7.17 -10.25
N LYS A 35 -2.37 7.93 -10.02
CA LYS A 35 -1.33 7.58 -9.03
C LYS A 35 -1.87 7.54 -7.60
N VAL A 36 -2.82 8.42 -7.28
CA VAL A 36 -3.47 8.44 -5.96
C VAL A 36 -4.27 7.15 -5.76
N ILE A 37 -5.01 6.72 -6.78
CA ILE A 37 -5.78 5.46 -6.74
C ILE A 37 -4.85 4.25 -6.58
N GLU A 38 -3.77 4.18 -7.36
CA GLU A 38 -2.79 3.09 -7.24
C GLU A 38 -2.12 3.06 -5.85
N CYS A 39 -1.81 4.23 -5.29
CA CYS A 39 -1.28 4.34 -3.94
C CYS A 39 -2.25 3.80 -2.88
N LEU A 40 -3.54 4.11 -3.00
CA LEU A 40 -4.58 3.58 -2.09
C LEU A 40 -4.74 2.06 -2.24
N ARG A 41 -4.62 1.52 -3.47
CA ARG A 41 -4.63 0.07 -3.71
C ARG A 41 -3.42 -0.60 -3.06
N ALA A 42 -2.23 -0.01 -3.18
CA ALA A 42 -1.02 -0.50 -2.52
C ALA A 42 -1.13 -0.46 -1.00
N LEU A 43 -1.70 0.62 -0.43
CA LEU A 43 -1.97 0.72 1.00
C LEU A 43 -2.93 -0.38 1.47
N ALA A 44 -4.02 -0.63 0.74
CA ALA A 44 -4.98 -1.70 1.08
C ALA A 44 -4.31 -3.08 1.08
N ALA A 45 -3.41 -3.33 0.14
CA ALA A 45 -2.64 -4.56 0.04
C ALA A 45 -1.72 -4.75 1.26
N VAL A 46 -1.01 -3.69 1.69
CA VAL A 46 -0.16 -3.70 2.90
C VAL A 46 -0.99 -3.84 4.18
N ALA A 47 -2.13 -3.17 4.26
CA ALA A 47 -3.03 -3.31 5.42
C ALA A 47 -3.57 -4.73 5.54
N GLN A 48 -3.87 -5.38 4.42
CA GLN A 48 -4.30 -6.78 4.38
C GLN A 48 -3.18 -7.72 4.81
N SER A 49 -1.93 -7.51 4.37
CA SER A 49 -0.80 -8.34 4.80
C SER A 49 -0.48 -8.20 6.29
N LYS A 50 -0.80 -7.04 6.88
CA LYS A 50 -0.69 -6.76 8.32
C LYS A 50 -1.90 -7.20 9.15
N ASN A 51 -2.90 -7.84 8.55
CA ASN A 51 -4.16 -8.23 9.22
C ASN A 51 -4.86 -7.06 9.93
N ALA A 52 -4.90 -5.88 9.31
CA ALA A 52 -5.62 -4.74 9.89
C ALA A 52 -7.11 -5.09 10.09
N PRO A 53 -7.75 -4.62 11.18
CA PRO A 53 -9.13 -4.96 11.53
C PRO A 53 -10.15 -4.17 10.69
N VAL A 54 -10.05 -4.27 9.36
CA VAL A 54 -10.94 -3.61 8.39
C VAL A 54 -11.44 -4.61 7.36
N PRO A 55 -12.68 -4.46 6.85
CA PRO A 55 -13.15 -5.31 5.76
C PRO A 55 -12.40 -4.97 4.47
N PHE A 56 -11.82 -5.99 3.83
CA PHE A 56 -11.12 -5.83 2.56
C PHE A 56 -11.99 -6.27 1.39
N PRO A 57 -12.19 -5.42 0.36
CA PRO A 57 -12.83 -5.83 -0.88
C PRO A 57 -12.05 -6.91 -1.65
N SER A 58 -12.74 -7.63 -2.53
CA SER A 58 -12.13 -8.68 -3.37
C SER A 58 -11.08 -8.18 -4.37
N TRP A 59 -11.09 -6.89 -4.72
CA TRP A 59 -10.11 -6.28 -5.62
C TRP A 59 -8.76 -5.99 -4.95
N VAL A 60 -8.66 -6.10 -3.62
CA VAL A 60 -7.42 -5.87 -2.88
C VAL A 60 -6.43 -6.99 -3.20
N VAL A 61 -5.25 -6.61 -3.68
CA VAL A 61 -4.20 -7.55 -4.06
C VAL A 61 -3.53 -8.12 -2.81
N LYS A 62 -3.43 -9.44 -2.71
CA LYS A 62 -2.64 -10.11 -1.66
C LYS A 62 -1.15 -9.97 -1.97
N LEU A 63 -0.38 -9.41 -1.05
CA LEU A 63 1.08 -9.43 -1.19
C LEU A 63 1.58 -10.87 -1.16
N SER A 64 2.43 -11.22 -2.12
CA SER A 64 3.07 -12.52 -2.17
C SER A 64 3.95 -12.73 -0.94
N GLN A 65 3.81 -13.87 -0.29
CA GLN A 65 4.64 -14.29 0.84
C GLN A 65 5.51 -15.46 0.40
N GLY A 66 6.81 -15.40 0.71
CA GLY A 66 7.71 -16.53 0.47
C GLY A 66 7.28 -17.74 1.29
N ARG A 67 7.15 -18.91 0.66
CA ARG A 67 6.92 -20.19 1.36
C ARG A 67 8.19 -21.04 1.27
N PRO A 68 9.00 -21.13 2.33
CA PRO A 68 10.16 -22.02 2.34
C PRO A 68 9.70 -23.48 2.24
N ARG A 69 10.43 -24.30 1.47
CA ARG A 69 10.16 -25.73 1.37
C ARG A 69 10.77 -26.45 2.57
N PHE A 70 9.99 -27.25 3.28
CA PHE A 70 10.46 -28.13 4.33
C PHE A 70 10.63 -29.54 3.77
N PHE A 71 11.86 -30.05 3.74
CA PHE A 71 12.13 -31.45 3.43
C PHE A 71 12.01 -32.27 4.71
N ARG A 72 11.19 -33.32 4.68
CA ARG A 72 11.06 -34.24 5.81
C ARG A 72 12.26 -35.19 5.75
N ASN A 73 13.14 -35.12 6.75
CA ASN A 73 14.24 -36.06 6.89
C ASN A 73 13.64 -37.43 7.27
N GLN A 74 13.86 -38.44 6.42
CA GLN A 74 13.70 -39.86 6.76
C GLN A 74 14.95 -40.34 7.49
#